data_AF-A0A4Q5T3H4-F1
#
_entry.id   AF-A0A4Q5T3H4-F1
#
_cell.length_a   1.000
_cell.length_b   1.000
_cell.length_c   1.000
_cell.angle_alpha   90.00
_cell.angle_beta   90.00
_cell.angle_gamma   90.00
#
_symmetry.space_group_name_H-M   'P 1'
#
loop_
_entity.id
_entity.type
_entity.pdbx_description
1 polymer ?
#
loop_
_entity_poly.entity_id
_entity_poly.type
_entity_poly.pdbx_seq_one_letter_code
_entity_poly.pdbx_strand_id
1 'polypeptide(L)'
;MATGTEMNYCDEYCKKFRAANINNCFNDKVGYAFYNYLLEIDTDDFNFLDMPETKAKLNIIADLLTPIEKFLKFEFLLENAAVKLKVKDLYAKYEKYCEDNALHAESKIEFTSGMRKYDFNFNMINGYNCYRITVDQLKDIA
;
A
#
# COMPACT_ATOMS: atom_id res chain seq x y z
N MET A 1 -20.76 -10.03 -44.37
CA MET A 1 -21.61 -9.28 -43.43
C MET A 1 -20.76 -8.97 -42.22
N ALA A 2 -20.25 -7.75 -42.11
CA ALA A 2 -19.41 -7.33 -40.99
C ALA A 2 -20.31 -7.02 -39.79
N THR A 3 -20.16 -7.78 -38.71
CA THR A 3 -20.85 -7.57 -37.44
C THR A 3 -20.27 -6.34 -36.75
N GLY A 4 -21.03 -5.25 -36.77
CA GLY A 4 -20.71 -4.04 -36.00
C GLY A 4 -20.73 -4.35 -34.51
N THR A 5 -19.60 -4.16 -33.85
CA THR A 5 -19.51 -4.24 -32.39
C THR A 5 -20.23 -3.03 -31.82
N GLU A 6 -21.35 -3.25 -31.12
CA GLU A 6 -22.04 -2.19 -30.39
C GLU A 6 -21.10 -1.63 -29.31
N MET A 7 -20.71 -0.35 -29.46
CA MET A 7 -19.95 0.37 -28.44
C MET A 7 -20.85 0.64 -27.24
N ASN A 8 -20.32 0.47 -26.02
CA ASN A 8 -21.08 0.79 -24.81
C ASN A 8 -21.26 2.33 -24.66
N TYR A 9 -22.24 2.72 -23.85
CA TYR A 9 -22.58 4.13 -23.60
C TYR A 9 -21.40 4.99 -23.10
N CYS A 10 -20.49 4.42 -22.31
CA CYS A 10 -19.27 5.11 -21.86
C CYS A 10 -18.28 5.36 -23.00
N ASP A 11 -18.12 4.42 -23.94
CA ASP A 11 -17.21 4.58 -25.08
C ASP A 11 -17.68 5.69 -26.03
N GLU A 12 -19.00 5.82 -26.22
CA GLU A 12 -19.57 6.89 -27.04
C GLU A 12 -19.37 8.27 -26.39
N TYR A 13 -19.60 8.37 -25.08
CA TYR A 13 -19.38 9.62 -24.32
C TYR A 13 -17.89 10.01 -24.27
N CYS A 14 -17.00 9.05 -24.02
CA CYS A 14 -15.56 9.27 -24.02
C CYS A 14 -15.04 9.74 -25.39
N LYS A 15 -15.58 9.18 -26.50
CA LYS A 15 -15.24 9.64 -27.85
C LYS A 15 -15.77 11.04 -28.14
N LYS A 16 -17.02 11.35 -27.78
CA LYS A 16 -17.59 12.70 -27.96
C LYS A 16 -16.83 13.75 -27.13
N PHE A 17 -16.51 13.44 -25.87
CA PHE A 17 -15.77 14.34 -24.99
C PHE A 17 -14.32 14.55 -25.48
N ARG A 18 -13.62 13.50 -25.92
CA ARG A 18 -12.30 13.65 -26.56
C ARG A 18 -12.36 14.47 -27.84
N ALA A 19 -13.31 14.18 -28.73
CA ALA A 19 -13.42 14.88 -30.01
C ALA A 19 -13.72 16.38 -29.84
N ALA A 20 -14.56 16.74 -28.87
CA ALA A 20 -14.89 18.14 -28.58
C ALA A 20 -13.75 18.93 -27.90
N ASN A 21 -12.92 18.26 -27.09
CA ASN A 21 -11.87 18.92 -26.30
C ASN A 21 -10.48 18.88 -26.93
N ILE A 22 -10.19 17.97 -27.87
CA ILE A 22 -8.91 17.93 -28.59
C ILE A 22 -8.67 19.26 -29.33
N ASN A 23 -9.66 19.75 -30.08
CA ASN A 23 -9.47 20.97 -30.86
C ASN A 23 -9.40 22.25 -30.00
N ASN A 24 -10.03 22.25 -28.82
CA ASN A 24 -10.08 23.43 -27.94
C ASN A 24 -8.94 23.49 -26.92
N CYS A 25 -8.47 22.33 -26.43
CA CYS A 25 -7.46 22.25 -25.36
C CYS A 25 -6.09 21.73 -25.84
N PHE A 26 -6.05 21.01 -26.96
CA PHE A 26 -4.82 20.40 -27.50
C PHE A 26 -4.49 20.99 -28.88
N ASN A 27 -4.31 22.31 -28.92
CA ASN A 27 -3.92 23.05 -30.11
C ASN A 27 -2.66 23.90 -29.85
N ASP A 28 -2.03 24.35 -30.93
CA ASP A 28 -0.75 25.07 -30.89
C ASP A 28 -0.82 26.34 -30.03
N LYS A 29 -1.96 27.03 -30.00
CA LYS A 29 -2.12 28.26 -29.19
C LYS A 29 -2.08 27.94 -27.70
N VAL A 30 -2.81 26.91 -27.26
CA VAL A 30 -2.82 26.48 -25.85
C VAL A 30 -1.46 25.90 -25.47
N GLY A 31 -0.84 25.11 -26.35
CA GLY A 31 0.50 24.57 -26.15
C GLY A 31 1.56 25.67 -25.99
N TYR A 32 1.53 26.68 -26.86
CA TYR A 32 2.44 27.82 -26.79
C TYR A 32 2.25 28.65 -25.52
N ALA A 33 1.00 28.91 -25.13
CA ALA A 33 0.69 29.60 -23.89
C ALA A 33 1.18 28.81 -22.66
N PHE A 34 0.97 27.49 -22.63
CA PHE A 34 1.46 26.63 -21.54
C PHE A 34 2.99 26.57 -21.50
N TYR A 35 3.66 26.51 -22.66
CA TYR A 35 5.12 26.55 -22.75
C TYR A 35 5.69 27.85 -22.18
N ASN A 36 5.15 29.00 -22.57
CA ASN A 36 5.59 30.29 -22.04
C ASN A 36 5.36 30.37 -20.52
N TYR A 37 4.21 29.89 -20.04
CA TYR A 37 3.95 29.82 -18.62
C TYR A 37 5.02 29.00 -17.88
N LEU A 38 5.41 27.83 -18.39
CA LEU A 38 6.46 27.00 -17.78
C LEU A 38 7.83 27.70 -17.73
N LEU A 39 8.15 28.53 -18.73
CA LEU A 39 9.39 29.32 -18.74
C LEU A 39 9.39 30.47 -17.72
N GLU A 40 8.21 30.96 -17.35
CA GLU A 40 8.03 32.05 -16.39
C GLU A 40 7.91 31.56 -14.93
N ILE A 41 7.81 30.24 -14.70
CA ILE A 41 7.79 29.68 -13.35
C ILE A 41 9.16 29.90 -12.70
N ASP A 42 9.16 30.64 -11.59
CA ASP A 42 10.30 30.72 -10.70
C ASP A 42 10.53 29.38 -9.99
N THR A 43 11.73 28.84 -10.12
CA THR A 43 12.14 27.55 -9.54
C THR A 43 13.31 27.68 -8.59
N ASP A 44 13.76 28.91 -8.29
CA ASP A 44 14.99 29.16 -7.53
C ASP A 44 14.94 28.53 -6.12
N ASP A 45 13.75 28.51 -5.49
CA ASP A 45 13.52 27.90 -4.18
C ASP A 45 12.74 26.56 -4.24
N PHE A 46 12.60 25.95 -5.43
CA PHE A 46 11.83 24.71 -5.57
C PHE A 46 12.56 23.50 -4.98
N ASN A 47 12.05 22.98 -3.86
CA ASN A 47 12.59 21.77 -3.24
C ASN A 47 12.01 20.50 -3.86
N PHE A 48 12.72 19.94 -4.85
CA PHE A 48 12.32 18.70 -5.52
C PHE A 48 12.22 17.46 -4.62
N LEU A 49 12.89 17.48 -3.45
CA LEU A 49 12.82 16.39 -2.47
C LEU A 49 11.63 16.54 -1.51
N ASP A 50 11.07 17.75 -1.37
CA ASP A 50 9.94 18.02 -0.49
C ASP A 50 8.63 17.76 -1.20
N MET A 51 8.33 16.47 -1.33
CA MET A 51 7.12 15.99 -1.95
C MET A 51 5.96 16.00 -0.93
N PRO A 52 4.87 16.76 -1.14
CA PRO A 52 3.81 16.89 -0.14
C PRO A 52 3.15 15.55 0.16
N GLU A 53 2.88 15.29 1.43
CA GLU A 53 2.18 14.09 1.87
C GLU A 53 0.71 14.19 1.49
N THR A 54 0.23 13.25 0.67
CA THR A 54 -1.16 13.22 0.21
C THR A 54 -1.86 11.99 0.74
N LYS A 55 -3.20 12.06 0.87
CA LYS A 55 -4.01 10.88 1.23
C LYS A 55 -3.76 9.70 0.30
N ALA A 56 -3.53 9.97 -1.00
CA ALA A 56 -3.21 8.92 -1.96
C ALA A 56 -1.87 8.25 -1.64
N LYS A 57 -0.83 9.02 -1.28
CA LYS A 57 0.46 8.48 -0.85
C LYS A 57 0.32 7.63 0.42
N LEU A 58 -0.40 8.14 1.42
CA LEU A 58 -0.67 7.42 2.67
C LEU A 58 -1.41 6.10 2.43
N ASN A 59 -2.41 6.11 1.55
CA ASN A 59 -3.15 4.90 1.20
C ASN A 59 -2.26 3.87 0.49
N ILE A 60 -1.42 4.30 -0.45
CA ILE A 60 -0.46 3.40 -1.13
C ILE A 60 0.50 2.75 -0.11
N ILE A 61 1.00 3.53 0.85
CA ILE A 61 1.86 3.00 1.91
C ILE A 61 1.10 1.97 2.76
N ALA A 62 -0.15 2.26 3.14
CA ALA A 62 -0.98 1.32 3.90
C ALA A 62 -1.33 0.05 3.09
N ASP A 63 -1.47 0.16 1.78
CA ASP A 63 -1.72 -0.96 0.87
C ASP A 63 -0.48 -1.84 0.70
N LEU A 64 0.71 -1.23 0.70
CA LEU A 64 2.00 -1.92 0.60
C LEU A 64 2.37 -2.73 1.85
N LEU A 65 1.76 -2.43 3.01
CA LEU A 65 1.99 -3.22 4.22
C LEU A 65 1.58 -4.67 4.01
N THR A 66 2.50 -5.58 4.30
CA THR A 66 2.30 -7.02 4.26
C THR A 66 1.23 -7.45 5.26
N PRO A 67 0.51 -8.56 5.01
CA PRO A 67 -0.47 -9.08 5.98
C PRO A 67 0.11 -9.32 7.38
N ILE A 68 1.40 -9.72 7.47
CA ILE A 68 2.11 -9.87 8.75
C ILE A 68 2.27 -8.53 9.47
N GLU A 69 2.69 -7.47 8.78
CA GLU A 69 2.84 -6.14 9.38
C GLU A 69 1.49 -5.59 9.84
N LYS A 70 0.44 -5.75 9.02
CA LYS A 70 -0.93 -5.37 9.40
C LYS A 70 -1.35 -6.13 10.66
N PHE A 71 -1.18 -7.44 10.69
CA PHE A 71 -1.48 -8.25 11.87
C PHE A 71 -0.74 -7.76 13.13
N LEU A 72 0.59 -7.56 13.06
CA LEU A 72 1.37 -7.10 14.20
C LEU A 72 0.96 -5.70 14.67
N LYS A 73 0.67 -4.80 13.73
CA LYS A 73 0.25 -3.42 14.01
C LYS A 73 -1.12 -3.38 14.68
N PHE A 74 -2.11 -4.06 14.11
CA PHE A 74 -3.50 -3.98 14.57
C PHE A 74 -3.76 -4.81 15.84
N GLU A 75 -3.16 -5.99 15.98
CA GLU A 75 -3.43 -6.89 17.12
C GLU A 75 -2.52 -6.66 18.33
N PHE A 76 -1.34 -6.04 18.16
CA PHE A 76 -0.38 -5.90 19.25
C PHE A 76 0.06 -4.47 19.47
N LEU A 77 0.48 -3.75 18.42
CA LEU A 77 1.00 -2.40 18.59
C LEU A 77 -0.09 -1.41 19.03
N LEU A 78 -1.25 -1.40 18.36
CA LEU A 78 -2.35 -0.50 18.72
C LEU A 78 -2.91 -0.79 20.12
N GLU A 79 -2.91 -2.05 20.54
CA GLU A 79 -3.32 -2.46 21.89
C GLU A 79 -2.22 -2.26 22.95
N ASN A 80 -1.03 -1.79 22.55
CA ASN A 80 0.15 -1.65 23.40
C ASN A 80 0.51 -2.98 24.13
N ALA A 81 0.33 -4.10 23.43
CA ALA A 81 0.52 -5.44 23.95
C ALA A 81 1.80 -6.08 23.40
N ALA A 82 2.64 -6.64 24.26
CA ALA A 82 3.84 -7.37 23.85
C ALA A 82 3.46 -8.78 23.35
N VAL A 83 4.14 -9.25 22.30
CA VAL A 83 3.96 -10.63 21.80
C VAL A 83 4.70 -11.59 22.74
N LYS A 84 3.97 -12.39 23.51
CA LYS A 84 4.53 -13.42 24.42
C LYS A 84 3.86 -14.77 24.19
N LEU A 85 3.81 -15.21 22.94
CA LEU A 85 3.06 -16.39 22.52
C LEU A 85 3.98 -17.46 21.93
N LYS A 86 3.54 -18.72 21.98
CA LYS A 86 4.19 -19.81 21.24
C LYS A 86 3.99 -19.58 19.75
N VAL A 87 4.94 -20.02 18.92
CA VAL A 87 4.85 -19.88 17.45
C VAL A 87 3.55 -20.49 16.91
N LYS A 88 3.12 -21.63 17.47
CA LYS A 88 1.86 -22.28 17.09
C LYS A 88 0.64 -21.40 17.39
N ASP A 89 0.59 -20.82 18.58
CA ASP A 89 -0.56 -20.02 19.04
C ASP A 89 -0.59 -18.67 18.32
N LEU A 90 0.58 -18.07 18.08
CA LEU A 90 0.69 -16.83 17.32
C LEU A 90 0.24 -17.00 15.87
N TYR A 91 0.68 -18.08 15.22
CA TYR A 91 0.28 -18.38 13.84
C TYR A 91 -1.22 -18.67 13.73
N ALA A 92 -1.82 -19.39 14.69
CA ALA A 92 -3.27 -19.59 14.71
C ALA A 92 -4.04 -18.27 14.85
N LYS A 93 -3.51 -17.32 15.63
CA LYS A 93 -4.07 -15.96 15.74
C LYS A 93 -3.95 -15.18 14.42
N TYR A 94 -2.83 -15.32 13.72
CA TYR A 94 -2.60 -14.73 12.41
C TYR A 94 -3.54 -15.29 11.34
N GLU A 95 -3.69 -16.63 11.26
CA GLU A 95 -4.63 -17.26 10.32
C GLU A 95 -6.04 -16.74 10.53
N LYS A 96 -6.49 -16.67 11.78
CA LYS A 96 -7.81 -16.12 12.13
C LYS A 96 -7.95 -14.65 11.72
N TYR A 97 -6.93 -13.82 12.00
CA TYR A 97 -6.93 -12.42 11.59
C TYR A 97 -7.05 -12.27 10.06
N CYS A 98 -6.33 -13.10 9.30
CA CYS A 98 -6.41 -13.10 7.84
C CYS A 98 -7.79 -13.53 7.35
N GLU A 99 -8.41 -14.52 7.97
CA GLU A 99 -9.78 -14.96 7.66
C GLU A 99 -10.80 -13.83 7.92
N ASP A 100 -10.72 -13.18 9.10
CA ASP A 100 -11.63 -12.10 9.50
C ASP A 100 -11.51 -10.86 8.60
N ASN A 101 -10.34 -10.61 8.01
CA ASN A 101 -10.05 -9.46 7.14
C ASN A 101 -10.04 -9.79 5.64
N ALA A 102 -10.45 -11.01 5.25
CA ALA A 102 -10.42 -11.50 3.86
C ALA A 102 -9.03 -11.39 3.20
N LEU A 103 -7.96 -11.57 3.98
CA LEU A 103 -6.57 -11.59 3.52
C LEU A 103 -6.10 -13.03 3.28
N HIS A 104 -5.14 -13.19 2.36
CA HIS A 104 -4.49 -14.47 2.16
C HIS A 104 -3.53 -14.78 3.32
N ALA A 105 -3.82 -15.85 4.07
CA ALA A 105 -2.92 -16.35 5.10
C ALA A 105 -1.76 -17.12 4.45
N GLU A 106 -0.54 -16.61 4.62
CA GLU A 106 0.69 -17.32 4.26
C GLU A 106 0.86 -18.59 5.11
N SER A 107 1.57 -19.58 4.58
CA SER A 107 1.85 -20.81 5.31
C SER A 107 2.70 -20.55 6.57
N LYS A 108 2.67 -21.48 7.54
CA LYS A 108 3.46 -21.36 8.77
C LYS A 108 4.97 -21.16 8.53
N ILE A 109 5.51 -21.77 7.47
CA ILE A 109 6.93 -21.63 7.12
C ILE A 109 7.20 -20.21 6.62
N GLU A 110 6.36 -19.72 5.71
CA GLU A 110 6.44 -18.35 5.17
C GLU A 110 6.25 -17.32 6.27
N PHE A 111 5.28 -17.50 7.17
CA PHE A 111 5.10 -16.64 8.33
C PHE A 111 6.37 -16.55 9.18
N THR A 112 7.00 -17.68 9.50
CA THR A 112 8.25 -17.66 10.26
C THR A 112 9.42 -17.04 9.50
N SER A 113 9.44 -17.16 8.18
CA SER A 113 10.43 -16.50 7.31
C SER A 113 10.20 -14.98 7.27
N GLY A 114 8.94 -14.55 7.14
CA GLY A 114 8.53 -13.15 7.20
C GLY A 114 8.90 -12.50 8.53
N MET A 115 8.57 -13.13 9.65
CA MET A 115 8.96 -12.65 10.98
C MET A 115 10.48 -12.48 11.13
N ARG A 116 11.29 -13.38 10.54
CA ARG A 116 12.75 -13.25 10.55
C ARG A 116 13.28 -12.09 9.70
N LYS A 117 12.59 -11.69 8.64
CA LYS A 117 12.98 -10.50 7.83
C LYS A 117 12.90 -9.21 8.66
N TYR A 118 12.05 -9.19 9.69
CA TYR A 118 11.90 -8.10 10.65
C TYR A 118 12.75 -8.30 11.91
N ASP A 119 13.79 -9.16 11.84
CA ASP A 119 14.66 -9.52 12.96
C ASP A 119 13.95 -10.14 14.18
N PHE A 120 12.71 -10.60 14.03
CA PHE A 120 12.02 -11.34 15.07
C PHE A 120 12.41 -12.81 15.04
N ASN A 121 13.33 -13.16 15.94
CA ASN A 121 13.76 -14.53 16.16
C ASN A 121 12.98 -15.17 17.32
N PHE A 122 12.53 -16.41 17.12
CA PHE A 122 11.91 -17.20 18.19
C PHE A 122 12.99 -17.91 19.01
N ASN A 123 12.76 -18.00 20.32
CA ASN A 123 13.63 -18.72 21.23
C ASN A 123 12.92 -19.95 21.79
N MET A 124 13.68 -21.00 22.09
CA MET A 124 13.14 -22.20 22.71
C MET A 124 12.98 -21.97 24.21
N ILE A 125 11.75 -22.06 24.72
CA ILE A 125 11.42 -21.92 26.14
C ILE A 125 10.58 -23.13 26.52
N ASN A 126 11.03 -23.90 27.53
CA ASN A 126 10.36 -25.11 28.00
C ASN A 126 10.04 -26.11 26.87
N GLY A 127 10.95 -26.28 25.91
CA GLY A 127 10.78 -27.20 24.78
C GLY A 127 9.85 -26.70 23.67
N TYR A 128 9.32 -25.48 23.76
CA TYR A 128 8.48 -24.86 22.74
C TYR A 128 9.16 -23.63 22.13
N ASN A 129 8.97 -23.44 20.83
CA ASN A 129 9.38 -22.22 20.15
C ASN A 129 8.40 -21.08 20.50
N CYS A 130 8.94 -19.99 21.04
CA CYS A 130 8.17 -18.84 21.51
C CYS A 130 8.73 -17.53 20.97
N TYR A 131 7.83 -16.61 20.62
CA TYR A 131 8.20 -15.22 20.35
C TYR A 131 8.05 -14.38 21.61
N ARG A 132 9.04 -13.52 21.86
CA ARG A 132 9.03 -12.48 22.88
C ARG A 132 9.43 -11.18 22.22
N ILE A 133 8.44 -10.45 21.71
CA ILE A 133 8.63 -9.18 21.01
C ILE A 133 8.09 -8.08 21.91
N THR A 134 8.94 -7.10 22.22
CA THR A 134 8.56 -5.93 23.02
C THR A 134 7.77 -4.94 22.19
N VAL A 135 7.01 -4.05 22.84
CA VAL A 135 6.25 -3.01 22.11
C VAL A 135 7.18 -2.06 21.36
N ASP A 136 8.36 -1.75 21.91
CA ASP A 136 9.30 -0.87 21.23
C ASP A 136 9.83 -1.50 19.94
N GLN A 137 10.13 -2.80 19.95
CA GLN A 137 10.47 -3.55 18.73
C GLN A 137 9.33 -3.59 17.70
N LEU A 138 8.07 -3.54 18.14
CA LEU A 138 6.92 -3.44 17.24
C LEU A 138 6.75 -2.02 16.66
N LYS A 139 7.29 -0.97 17.30
CA LYS A 139 7.26 0.39 16.75
C LYS A 139 8.27 0.56 15.62
N ASP A 140 9.39 -0.17 15.66
CA ASP A 140 10.44 -0.07 14.65
C ASP A 140 10.01 -0.57 13.26
N ILE A 141 8.90 -1.32 13.18
CA ILE A 141 8.36 -1.91 11.95
C ILE A 141 7.03 -1.29 11.48
N ALA A 142 6.44 -0.36 12.23
CA ALA A 142 5.02 0.01 12.06
C ALA A 142 4.75 1.51 11.84
#